data_AF-A0A3D4V5H6-F1
#
_entry.id   AF-A0A3D4V5H6-F1
#
_cell.length_a   1.000
_cell.length_b   1.000
_cell.length_c   1.000
_cell.angle_alpha   90.00
_cell.angle_beta   90.00
_cell.angle_gamma   90.00
#
_symmetry.space_group_name_H-M   'P 1'
#
loop_
_entity.id
_entity.type
_entity.pdbx_description
1 polymer ?
#
loop_
_entity_poly.entity_id
_entity_poly.type
_entity_poly.pdbx_seq_one_letter_code
_entity_poly.pdbx_strand_id
1 'polypeptide(L)'
;MLHLIFRRGRRVGLATVVLVLCGVIAGLVLARSAGAQAAPSAGIIPPTLFVYLRGNDTVATETFSADAGALRGALVLRGQPSLMWTQQRSGTTLTALDVTVRAAGALSDAAPLQEVTLTPRSDSVVIVSRSGGRSRTQAVASRDGALPLVGQSVMHAAVVSRAARQMNRRVVPVFMASGLQTLDGTVVTVGDTTTLSISGLAVRTVWRGDLPVEVTVPAQGLRAVRATGPITLAPADAISYNAPVNAPYGAEQVTIPTSRGYTLAGTLTKPTGAAGKVPVVITISGSGPQERDSRLPGIRGYQPFREIADTLGRRGIAVLRYDDRGVGASGGASSRGSATSTDFADDVQSVIAWLKTRSDIDPARIALAGHSEGGLIAPIVAVREPSLRAIALLAGPAYDGRRILVSQNETVIKELSGVTDAQRDSLRRRVPASLDSVERTNPWFGQFMRTDPRVMLRQVKQPVLVLQGDTDLQVTREQADSIATTLRAAGNRRVTLRHFPATNHLMLADSTGALNGYALLPNTQVRREVLGALADWMVQTLR
;
A
#
# COMPACT_ATOMS: atom_id res chain seq x y z
N MET A 1 -57.07 23.87 -21.40
CA MET A 1 -57.34 22.90 -20.31
C MET A 1 -56.01 22.21 -19.98
N LEU A 2 -55.40 22.54 -18.83
CA LEU A 2 -54.16 21.99 -18.19
C LEU A 2 -52.93 21.69 -19.10
N HIS A 3 -51.79 22.40 -18.98
CA HIS A 3 -50.69 22.27 -17.98
C HIS A 3 -49.75 21.04 -18.13
N LEU A 4 -48.43 21.08 -17.86
CA LEU A 4 -47.36 22.11 -18.00
C LEU A 4 -45.95 21.48 -17.70
N ILE A 5 -44.85 22.05 -18.25
CA ILE A 5 -43.43 22.02 -17.77
C ILE A 5 -42.57 20.70 -17.79
N PHE A 6 -41.61 20.66 -18.74
CA PHE A 6 -40.13 20.46 -18.59
C PHE A 6 -39.51 19.91 -17.27
N ARG A 7 -38.39 19.14 -17.22
CA ARG A 7 -37.00 19.45 -17.70
C ARG A 7 -35.97 18.31 -17.37
N ARG A 8 -34.74 18.42 -17.90
CA ARG A 8 -33.58 17.49 -17.76
C ARG A 8 -32.95 17.43 -16.34
N GLY A 9 -32.36 16.28 -15.97
CA GLY A 9 -31.42 16.10 -14.83
C GLY A 9 -30.30 15.08 -15.13
N ARG A 10 -29.08 15.25 -14.58
CA ARG A 10 -27.84 14.52 -14.96
C ARG A 10 -27.28 13.60 -13.86
N ARG A 11 -26.51 12.58 -14.30
CA ARG A 11 -25.37 11.87 -13.66
C ARG A 11 -24.84 12.39 -12.30
N VAL A 12 -24.47 11.48 -11.38
CA VAL A 12 -23.21 11.51 -10.55
C VAL A 12 -23.01 10.20 -9.75
N GLY A 13 -21.75 9.88 -9.38
CA GLY A 13 -21.37 8.86 -8.36
C GLY A 13 -20.97 7.48 -8.91
N LEU A 14 -19.70 7.07 -9.08
CA LEU A 14 -18.37 7.68 -8.88
C LEU A 14 -17.56 7.31 -7.59
N ALA A 15 -16.97 6.11 -7.65
CA ALA A 15 -15.67 5.68 -7.08
C ALA A 15 -15.53 5.29 -5.61
N THR A 16 -14.99 4.08 -5.36
CA THR A 16 -13.64 3.83 -4.78
C THR A 16 -13.37 2.31 -4.72
N VAL A 17 -12.46 1.76 -5.55
CA VAL A 17 -11.88 0.41 -5.39
C VAL A 17 -10.45 0.37 -5.96
N VAL A 18 -9.44 0.71 -5.16
CA VAL A 18 -8.05 0.20 -5.26
C VAL A 18 -7.44 0.23 -3.85
N LEU A 19 -7.23 -0.95 -3.27
CA LEU A 19 -6.20 -1.31 -2.27
C LEU A 19 -6.56 -2.67 -1.67
N VAL A 20 -5.98 -3.74 -2.21
CA VAL A 20 -6.03 -5.10 -1.65
C VAL A 20 -4.63 -5.69 -1.74
N LEU A 21 -4.01 -5.96 -0.59
CA LEU A 21 -2.77 -6.71 -0.47
C LEU A 21 -2.85 -7.56 0.82
N CYS A 22 -2.46 -8.84 0.73
CA CYS A 22 -2.43 -9.85 1.82
C CYS A 22 -3.80 -10.26 2.41
N GLY A 23 -4.17 -11.55 2.54
CA GLY A 23 -3.46 -12.80 2.24
C GLY A 23 -4.42 -14.03 2.34
N VAL A 24 -3.88 -15.27 2.26
CA VAL A 24 -4.53 -16.62 2.25
C VAL A 24 -3.56 -17.63 2.96
N ILE A 25 -3.87 -18.71 3.71
CA ILE A 25 -5.05 -19.59 3.94
C ILE A 25 -5.24 -19.96 5.46
N ALA A 26 -5.74 -21.16 5.86
CA ALA A 26 -5.96 -21.58 7.27
C ALA A 26 -6.14 -23.12 7.53
N GLY A 27 -5.70 -23.65 8.69
CA GLY A 27 -6.08 -24.98 9.24
C GLY A 27 -5.21 -25.47 10.43
N LEU A 28 -5.55 -26.50 11.25
CA LEU A 28 -6.84 -27.08 11.71
C LEU A 28 -6.60 -28.08 12.91
N VAL A 29 -7.67 -28.57 13.60
CA VAL A 29 -7.79 -29.83 14.45
C VAL A 29 -7.94 -29.69 16.01
N LEU A 30 -9.14 -30.10 16.52
CA LEU A 30 -9.55 -30.69 17.84
C LEU A 30 -9.13 -30.04 19.21
N ALA A 31 -9.88 -30.13 20.33
CA ALA A 31 -11.26 -30.59 20.68
C ALA A 31 -11.74 -30.06 22.07
N ARG A 32 -13.06 -30.21 22.38
CA ARG A 32 -13.79 -30.40 23.68
C ARG A 32 -13.21 -29.83 25.01
N SER A 33 -13.99 -29.28 25.98
CA SER A 33 -15.45 -29.33 26.24
C SER A 33 -15.93 -28.35 27.34
N ALA A 34 -17.24 -28.04 27.31
CA ALA A 34 -18.14 -27.67 28.43
C ALA A 34 -17.94 -26.33 29.20
N GLY A 35 -19.07 -25.76 29.67
CA GLY A 35 -19.11 -24.56 30.52
C GLY A 35 -20.17 -23.53 30.09
N ALA A 36 -21.43 -23.71 30.49
CA ALA A 36 -22.51 -22.75 30.20
C ALA A 36 -22.70 -21.74 31.34
N GLN A 37 -22.82 -20.45 31.01
CA GLN A 37 -23.29 -19.40 31.93
C GLN A 37 -23.93 -18.22 31.18
N ALA A 38 -24.66 -17.38 31.91
CA ALA A 38 -25.72 -16.52 31.38
C ALA A 38 -25.26 -15.34 30.48
N ALA A 39 -26.19 -14.86 29.65
CA ALA A 39 -26.01 -13.68 28.82
C ALA A 39 -25.99 -12.38 29.67
N PRO A 40 -24.96 -11.52 29.56
CA PRO A 40 -24.96 -10.21 30.21
C PRO A 40 -25.83 -9.20 29.45
N SER A 41 -26.34 -8.21 30.18
CA SER A 41 -26.93 -6.99 29.63
C SER A 41 -25.87 -6.14 28.88
N ALA A 42 -26.30 -5.01 28.30
CA ALA A 42 -25.42 -4.07 27.59
C ALA A 42 -24.45 -3.34 28.55
N GLY A 43 -23.42 -4.05 29.01
CA GLY A 43 -22.43 -3.54 29.95
C GLY A 43 -21.47 -2.52 29.32
N ILE A 44 -21.10 -1.53 30.13
CA ILE A 44 -19.99 -0.61 29.84
C ILE A 44 -18.70 -1.42 29.72
N ILE A 45 -17.92 -1.17 28.67
CA ILE A 45 -16.63 -1.81 28.42
C ILE A 45 -15.55 -0.74 28.59
N PRO A 46 -14.72 -0.78 29.65
CA PRO A 46 -13.64 0.18 29.84
C PRO A 46 -12.60 0.05 28.71
N PRO A 47 -11.82 1.12 28.42
CA PRO A 47 -10.79 1.12 27.37
C PRO A 47 -9.86 -0.10 27.46
N THR A 48 -10.07 -1.03 26.53
CA THR A 48 -9.40 -2.32 26.47
C THR A 48 -8.43 -2.31 25.30
N LEU A 49 -7.15 -2.57 25.56
CA LEU A 49 -6.11 -2.61 24.53
C LEU A 49 -6.04 -3.99 23.86
N PHE A 50 -5.93 -4.01 22.55
CA PHE A 50 -5.60 -5.17 21.73
C PHE A 50 -4.28 -4.94 21.01
N VAL A 51 -3.40 -5.93 21.01
CA VAL A 51 -2.11 -5.91 20.31
C VAL A 51 -2.21 -6.79 19.08
N TYR A 52 -1.99 -6.20 17.90
CA TYR A 52 -2.01 -6.92 16.63
C TYR A 52 -0.63 -7.54 16.39
N LEU A 53 -0.58 -8.86 16.39
CA LEU A 53 0.63 -9.66 16.17
C LEU A 53 0.63 -10.28 14.77
N ARG A 54 1.79 -10.29 14.11
CA ARG A 54 2.10 -11.18 12.99
C ARG A 54 3.30 -12.03 13.38
N GLY A 55 3.09 -13.32 13.61
CA GLY A 55 4.07 -14.16 14.31
C GLY A 55 4.30 -13.65 15.74
N ASN A 56 5.51 -13.18 16.01
CA ASN A 56 5.89 -12.54 17.28
C ASN A 56 5.92 -11.00 17.20
N ASP A 57 5.79 -10.40 16.01
CA ASP A 57 5.95 -8.96 15.83
C ASP A 57 4.65 -8.18 16.06
N THR A 58 4.72 -7.13 16.88
CA THR A 58 3.63 -6.16 17.06
C THR A 58 3.59 -5.21 15.85
N VAL A 59 2.53 -5.32 15.05
CA VAL A 59 2.33 -4.52 13.82
C VAL A 59 1.34 -3.36 14.03
N ALA A 60 0.44 -3.46 15.00
CA ALA A 60 -0.51 -2.43 15.38
C ALA A 60 -0.97 -2.58 16.84
N THR A 61 -1.66 -1.56 17.34
CA THR A 61 -2.54 -1.67 18.51
C THR A 61 -3.91 -1.12 18.19
N GLU A 62 -4.94 -1.61 18.86
CA GLU A 62 -6.27 -1.03 18.84
C GLU A 62 -6.83 -0.94 20.25
N THR A 63 -7.23 0.25 20.69
CA THR A 63 -8.09 0.37 21.87
C THR A 63 -9.54 0.14 21.47
N PHE A 64 -10.32 -0.48 22.35
CA PHE A 64 -11.76 -0.71 22.18
C PHE A 64 -12.51 -0.36 23.48
N SER A 65 -13.64 0.33 23.37
CA SER A 65 -14.50 0.65 24.52
C SER A 65 -15.99 0.70 24.14
N ALA A 66 -16.86 0.65 25.15
CA ALA A 66 -18.30 0.76 24.99
C ALA A 66 -18.95 1.51 26.16
N ASP A 67 -19.96 2.31 25.85
CA ASP A 67 -20.93 2.84 26.81
C ASP A 67 -22.37 2.53 26.32
N ALA A 68 -23.38 3.13 26.97
CA ALA A 68 -24.78 2.90 26.65
C ALA A 68 -25.22 3.44 25.27
N GLY A 69 -24.47 4.39 24.68
CA GLY A 69 -24.79 5.05 23.41
C GLY A 69 -23.83 4.73 22.27
N ALA A 70 -22.59 4.31 22.53
CA ALA A 70 -21.63 4.03 21.46
C ALA A 70 -20.61 2.92 21.77
N LEU A 71 -20.15 2.27 20.69
CA LEU A 71 -18.93 1.46 20.66
C LEU A 71 -17.83 2.28 19.98
N ARG A 72 -16.59 2.21 20.47
CA ARG A 72 -15.46 2.97 19.89
C ARG A 72 -14.22 2.11 19.76
N GLY A 73 -13.38 2.43 18.78
CA GLY A 73 -12.01 1.95 18.73
C GLY A 73 -11.05 2.91 18.05
N ALA A 74 -9.76 2.77 18.36
CA ALA A 74 -8.68 3.55 17.77
C ALA A 74 -7.50 2.63 17.43
N LEU A 75 -7.37 2.32 16.14
CA LEU A 75 -6.34 1.50 15.53
C LEU A 75 -5.12 2.36 15.15
N VAL A 76 -3.97 2.05 15.75
CA VAL A 76 -2.67 2.67 15.46
C VAL A 76 -1.77 1.62 14.80
N LEU A 77 -1.60 1.76 13.48
CA LEU A 77 -0.72 0.90 12.67
C LEU A 77 0.72 1.47 12.67
N ARG A 78 1.73 0.62 12.88
CA ARG A 78 3.13 1.06 12.97
C ARG A 78 3.58 1.71 11.65
N GLY A 79 3.93 3.00 11.71
CA GLY A 79 4.40 3.78 10.55
C GLY A 79 3.31 4.10 9.52
N GLN A 80 2.03 4.10 9.92
CA GLN A 80 0.88 4.31 9.02
C GLN A 80 -0.14 5.28 9.65
N PRO A 81 -1.06 5.86 8.84
CA PRO A 81 -2.19 6.63 9.34
C PRO A 81 -2.97 5.87 10.42
N SER A 82 -3.25 6.52 11.56
CA SER A 82 -4.13 5.94 12.59
C SER A 82 -5.58 6.12 12.19
N LEU A 83 -6.41 5.10 12.45
CA LEU A 83 -7.84 5.11 12.20
C LEU A 83 -8.59 5.03 13.52
N MET A 84 -9.50 5.98 13.76
CA MET A 84 -10.50 5.87 14.83
C MET A 84 -11.88 5.59 14.23
N TRP A 85 -12.72 4.89 14.97
CA TRP A 85 -14.12 4.65 14.62
C TRP A 85 -15.02 4.77 15.85
N THR A 86 -16.24 5.29 15.65
CA THR A 86 -17.29 5.38 16.66
C THR A 86 -18.60 4.90 16.05
N GLN A 87 -19.11 3.78 16.54
CA GLN A 87 -20.41 3.25 16.17
C GLN A 87 -21.47 3.74 17.17
N GLN A 88 -22.21 4.78 16.78
CA GLN A 88 -23.35 5.35 17.52
C GLN A 88 -24.55 4.39 17.49
N ARG A 89 -25.28 4.30 18.60
CA ARG A 89 -26.40 3.35 18.78
C ARG A 89 -27.58 3.98 19.51
N SER A 90 -28.76 3.41 19.28
CA SER A 90 -29.93 3.56 20.14
C SER A 90 -30.41 2.16 20.52
N GLY A 91 -30.13 1.75 21.76
CA GLY A 91 -30.26 0.36 22.19
C GLY A 91 -29.39 -0.58 21.33
N THR A 92 -30.01 -1.59 20.73
CA THR A 92 -29.32 -2.51 19.80
C THR A 92 -29.11 -1.90 18.41
N THR A 93 -29.90 -0.91 18.00
CA THR A 93 -29.90 -0.33 16.64
C THR A 93 -28.70 0.57 16.40
N LEU A 94 -28.08 0.45 15.23
CA LEU A 94 -27.05 1.36 14.74
C LEU A 94 -27.68 2.63 14.16
N THR A 95 -27.21 3.81 14.59
CA THR A 95 -27.67 5.11 14.07
C THR A 95 -26.64 5.76 13.13
N ALA A 96 -25.35 5.72 13.48
CA ALA A 96 -24.25 6.16 12.61
C ALA A 96 -22.94 5.42 12.93
N LEU A 97 -22.05 5.34 11.95
CA LEU A 97 -20.65 4.96 12.12
C LEU A 97 -19.78 6.14 11.64
N ASP A 98 -19.12 6.81 12.58
CA ASP A 98 -18.11 7.82 12.29
C ASP A 98 -16.73 7.15 12.18
N VAL A 99 -15.93 7.53 11.19
CA VAL A 99 -14.57 7.05 10.95
C VAL A 99 -13.66 8.24 10.71
N THR A 100 -12.53 8.31 11.43
CA THR A 100 -11.56 9.40 11.35
C THR A 100 -10.17 8.84 11.04
N VAL A 101 -9.46 9.44 10.09
CA VAL A 101 -8.10 9.05 9.71
C VAL A 101 -7.15 10.22 9.98
N ARG A 102 -6.05 9.96 10.68
CA ARG A 102 -5.00 10.93 11.03
C ARG A 102 -3.64 10.49 10.49
N ALA A 103 -2.69 11.42 10.36
CA ALA A 103 -1.33 11.11 9.92
C ALA A 103 -0.61 10.17 10.92
N ALA A 104 0.41 9.45 10.43
CA ALA A 104 1.22 8.56 11.27
C ALA A 104 1.89 9.35 12.40
N GLY A 105 1.75 8.89 13.65
CA GLY A 105 2.32 9.55 14.83
C GLY A 105 1.64 10.88 15.23
N ALA A 106 0.51 11.24 14.63
CA ALA A 106 -0.21 12.46 14.99
C ALA A 106 -0.85 12.37 16.39
N LEU A 107 -0.87 13.49 17.11
CA LEU A 107 -1.49 13.59 18.44
C LEU A 107 -3.04 13.50 18.38
N SER A 108 -3.66 13.27 19.53
CA SER A 108 -5.11 13.00 19.66
C SER A 108 -6.01 14.21 19.41
N ASP A 109 -5.43 15.41 19.30
CA ASP A 109 -6.04 16.69 18.96
C ASP A 109 -5.78 17.10 17.49
N ALA A 110 -4.75 16.54 16.84
CA ALA A 110 -4.33 16.91 15.49
C ALA A 110 -5.45 16.80 14.45
N ALA A 111 -5.43 17.71 13.47
CA ALA A 111 -6.43 17.76 12.40
C ALA A 111 -6.45 16.44 11.57
N PRO A 112 -7.64 15.90 11.25
CA PRO A 112 -7.76 14.66 10.50
C PRO A 112 -7.41 14.87 9.01
N LEU A 113 -6.79 13.84 8.41
CA LEU A 113 -6.61 13.74 6.96
C LEU A 113 -7.96 13.53 6.25
N GLN A 114 -8.84 12.75 6.89
CA GLN A 114 -10.17 12.43 6.39
C GLN A 114 -11.11 12.09 7.56
N GLU A 115 -12.37 12.48 7.42
CA GLU A 115 -13.49 12.02 8.25
C GLU A 115 -14.56 11.43 7.34
N VAL A 116 -15.28 10.42 7.81
CA VAL A 116 -16.40 9.78 7.10
C VAL A 116 -17.48 9.40 8.10
N THR A 117 -18.66 10.02 8.00
CA THR A 117 -19.87 9.59 8.72
C THR A 117 -20.70 8.71 7.79
N LEU A 118 -21.04 7.49 8.23
CA LEU A 118 -21.93 6.56 7.54
C LEU A 118 -23.24 6.42 8.33
N THR A 119 -24.37 6.77 7.70
CA THR A 119 -25.72 6.68 8.29
C THR A 119 -26.54 5.65 7.51
N PRO A 120 -26.81 4.45 8.07
CA PRO A 120 -27.65 3.45 7.43
C PRO A 120 -29.10 3.92 7.20
N ARG A 121 -29.73 3.33 6.19
CA ARG A 121 -31.15 3.39 5.83
C ARG A 121 -31.59 1.98 5.40
N SER A 122 -32.88 1.78 5.16
CA SER A 122 -33.44 0.48 4.75
C SER A 122 -32.97 0.00 3.36
N ASP A 123 -32.65 0.91 2.45
CA ASP A 123 -32.25 0.64 1.06
C ASP A 123 -30.83 1.11 0.72
N SER A 124 -30.18 1.84 1.63
CA SER A 124 -28.98 2.62 1.34
C SER A 124 -28.13 2.92 2.58
N VAL A 125 -26.91 3.39 2.37
CA VAL A 125 -26.09 4.07 3.39
C VAL A 125 -25.78 5.46 2.87
N VAL A 126 -26.15 6.49 3.64
CA VAL A 126 -25.76 7.87 3.37
C VAL A 126 -24.37 8.08 3.94
N ILE A 127 -23.46 8.62 3.15
CA ILE A 127 -22.05 8.80 3.49
C ILE A 127 -21.68 10.27 3.31
N VAL A 128 -21.20 10.90 4.38
CA VAL A 128 -20.65 12.26 4.38
C VAL A 128 -19.16 12.16 4.63
N SER A 129 -18.33 12.46 3.63
CA SER A 129 -16.87 12.49 3.77
C SER A 129 -16.34 13.93 3.78
N ARG A 130 -15.40 14.20 4.68
CA ARG A 130 -14.72 15.50 4.84
C ARG A 130 -13.22 15.31 4.71
N SER A 131 -12.55 16.18 3.95
CA SER A 131 -11.08 16.21 3.82
C SER A 131 -10.64 17.56 3.24
N GLY A 132 -9.56 18.16 3.79
CA GLY A 132 -9.00 19.41 3.28
C GLY A 132 -10.01 20.57 3.19
N GLY A 133 -10.90 20.70 4.17
CA GLY A 133 -11.97 21.71 4.20
C GLY A 133 -13.13 21.48 3.23
N ARG A 134 -13.10 20.41 2.42
CA ARG A 134 -14.18 20.04 1.48
C ARG A 134 -15.04 18.94 2.09
N SER A 135 -16.35 19.00 1.82
CA SER A 135 -17.34 17.98 2.21
C SER A 135 -18.02 17.41 0.97
N ARG A 136 -18.27 16.09 0.96
CA ARG A 136 -19.01 15.37 -0.08
C ARG A 136 -20.01 14.42 0.55
N THR A 137 -21.28 14.57 0.20
CA THR A 137 -22.35 13.63 0.55
C THR A 137 -22.69 12.73 -0.63
N GLN A 138 -22.96 11.45 -0.38
CA GLN A 138 -23.50 10.51 -1.35
C GLN A 138 -24.37 9.44 -0.67
N ALA A 139 -25.36 8.89 -1.37
CA ALA A 139 -26.06 7.68 -0.97
C ALA A 139 -25.51 6.49 -1.77
N VAL A 140 -25.29 5.36 -1.10
CA VAL A 140 -24.82 4.11 -1.71
C VAL A 140 -25.87 3.03 -1.47
N ALA A 141 -26.26 2.28 -2.51
CA ALA A 141 -27.25 1.22 -2.40
C ALA A 141 -26.81 0.13 -1.38
N SER A 142 -27.75 -0.32 -0.57
CA SER A 142 -27.54 -1.20 0.57
C SER A 142 -28.69 -2.20 0.73
N ARG A 143 -28.74 -2.89 1.87
CA ARG A 143 -29.84 -3.76 2.28
C ARG A 143 -30.22 -3.45 3.73
N ASP A 144 -31.47 -3.68 4.10
CA ASP A 144 -31.94 -3.41 5.45
C ASP A 144 -31.16 -4.23 6.51
N GLY A 145 -30.89 -3.60 7.65
CA GLY A 145 -30.05 -4.16 8.71
C GLY A 145 -28.58 -4.37 8.33
N ALA A 146 -28.06 -3.75 7.25
CA ALA A 146 -26.65 -3.87 6.87
C ALA A 146 -25.69 -3.38 7.96
N LEU A 147 -24.84 -4.28 8.45
CA LEU A 147 -23.81 -4.00 9.45
C LEU A 147 -22.58 -3.42 8.73
N PRO A 148 -22.17 -2.16 8.97
CA PRO A 148 -20.97 -1.63 8.33
C PRO A 148 -19.70 -2.30 8.88
N LEU A 149 -18.66 -2.36 8.05
CA LEU A 149 -17.35 -2.87 8.44
C LEU A 149 -16.23 -1.91 8.01
N VAL A 150 -15.49 -1.43 9.01
CA VAL A 150 -14.21 -0.74 8.83
C VAL A 150 -13.13 -1.79 8.54
N GLY A 151 -12.81 -2.03 7.27
CA GLY A 151 -12.03 -3.19 6.82
C GLY A 151 -10.58 -3.32 7.33
N GLN A 152 -10.04 -2.33 8.04
CA GLN A 152 -8.71 -2.41 8.71
C GLN A 152 -8.80 -2.82 10.19
N SER A 153 -9.98 -2.70 10.83
CA SER A 153 -10.18 -3.01 12.23
C SER A 153 -10.76 -4.41 12.42
N VAL A 154 -9.99 -5.31 13.01
CA VAL A 154 -10.50 -6.63 13.40
C VAL A 154 -11.36 -6.57 14.67
N MET A 155 -11.27 -5.51 15.49
CA MET A 155 -12.26 -5.26 16.54
C MET A 155 -13.62 -4.87 15.95
N HIS A 156 -13.67 -4.08 14.88
CA HIS A 156 -14.94 -3.78 14.20
C HIS A 156 -15.51 -5.04 13.53
N ALA A 157 -14.67 -5.95 13.02
CA ALA A 157 -15.11 -7.27 12.55
C ALA A 157 -15.67 -8.15 13.68
N ALA A 158 -15.08 -8.10 14.88
CA ALA A 158 -15.63 -8.75 16.07
C ALA A 158 -16.98 -8.12 16.49
N VAL A 159 -17.14 -6.80 16.41
CA VAL A 159 -18.42 -6.12 16.67
C VAL A 159 -19.52 -6.55 15.68
N VAL A 160 -19.21 -6.65 14.38
CA VAL A 160 -20.13 -7.21 13.37
C VAL A 160 -20.47 -8.67 13.71
N SER A 161 -19.49 -9.47 14.13
CA SER A 161 -19.68 -10.86 14.54
C SER A 161 -20.60 -10.99 15.77
N ARG A 162 -20.44 -10.11 16.77
CA ARG A 162 -21.31 -10.04 17.97
C ARG A 162 -22.73 -9.64 17.61
N ALA A 163 -22.90 -8.64 16.73
CA ALA A 163 -24.21 -8.21 16.27
C ALA A 163 -24.95 -9.35 15.52
N ALA A 164 -24.27 -10.06 14.61
CA ALA A 164 -24.84 -11.21 13.92
C ALA A 164 -25.20 -12.36 14.87
N ARG A 165 -24.37 -12.63 15.90
CA ARG A 165 -24.66 -13.59 16.98
C ARG A 165 -25.92 -13.20 17.75
N GLN A 166 -26.04 -11.93 18.14
CA GLN A 166 -27.22 -11.39 18.86
C GLN A 166 -28.49 -11.39 17.99
N MET A 167 -28.38 -11.22 16.67
CA MET A 167 -29.48 -11.36 15.71
C MET A 167 -29.87 -12.82 15.40
N ASN A 168 -29.11 -13.81 15.89
CA ASN A 168 -29.23 -15.23 15.54
C ASN A 168 -29.25 -15.51 14.01
N ARG A 169 -28.52 -14.70 13.23
CA ARG A 169 -28.49 -14.78 11.76
C ARG A 169 -27.21 -15.48 11.26
N ARG A 170 -27.37 -16.59 10.53
CA ARG A 170 -26.26 -17.30 9.85
C ARG A 170 -25.71 -16.57 8.63
N VAL A 171 -26.50 -15.67 8.04
CA VAL A 171 -26.08 -14.76 6.96
C VAL A 171 -26.58 -13.37 7.30
N VAL A 172 -25.69 -12.38 7.24
CA VAL A 172 -26.00 -10.97 7.48
C VAL A 172 -25.51 -10.10 6.32
N PRO A 173 -26.25 -9.05 5.93
CA PRO A 173 -25.72 -8.02 5.05
C PRO A 173 -24.61 -7.25 5.77
N VAL A 174 -23.43 -7.15 5.15
CA VAL A 174 -22.29 -6.37 5.65
C VAL A 174 -21.95 -5.26 4.65
N PHE A 175 -22.00 -4.00 5.08
CA PHE A 175 -21.62 -2.85 4.26
C PHE A 175 -20.11 -2.57 4.38
N MET A 176 -19.35 -2.83 3.32
CA MET A 176 -17.90 -2.62 3.32
C MET A 176 -17.58 -1.13 3.19
N ALA A 177 -17.20 -0.46 4.29
CA ALA A 177 -16.98 0.98 4.28
C ALA A 177 -15.85 1.43 3.33
N SER A 178 -14.85 0.58 3.10
CA SER A 178 -13.75 0.81 2.14
C SER A 178 -14.09 0.45 0.69
N GLY A 179 -15.13 -0.37 0.46
CA GLY A 179 -15.52 -0.86 -0.87
C GLY A 179 -16.85 -0.34 -1.39
N LEU A 180 -17.58 0.43 -0.58
CA LEU A 180 -18.87 1.05 -0.89
C LEU A 180 -19.89 0.08 -1.52
N GLN A 181 -19.99 -1.13 -0.94
CA GLN A 181 -20.86 -2.20 -1.40
C GLN A 181 -21.35 -3.03 -0.21
N THR A 182 -22.57 -3.58 -0.31
CA THR A 182 -23.08 -4.55 0.66
C THR A 182 -22.83 -5.97 0.16
N LEU A 183 -22.16 -6.78 0.97
CA LEU A 183 -21.86 -8.18 0.72
C LEU A 183 -22.63 -9.07 1.71
N ASP A 184 -22.66 -10.37 1.46
CA ASP A 184 -23.13 -11.35 2.44
C ASP A 184 -21.96 -11.78 3.33
N GLY A 185 -22.12 -11.60 4.65
CA GLY A 185 -21.26 -12.17 5.68
C GLY A 185 -21.91 -13.43 6.25
N THR A 186 -21.29 -14.58 6.03
CA THR A 186 -21.71 -15.85 6.65
C THR A 186 -21.12 -15.93 8.06
N VAL A 187 -21.94 -16.29 9.06
CA VAL A 187 -21.55 -16.33 10.46
C VAL A 187 -21.79 -17.72 11.05
N VAL A 188 -20.71 -18.31 11.56
CA VAL A 188 -20.69 -19.65 12.16
C VAL A 188 -20.11 -19.53 13.57
N THR A 189 -20.83 -19.97 14.60
CA THR A 189 -20.33 -20.01 15.98
C THR A 189 -20.21 -21.46 16.44
N VAL A 190 -19.07 -21.83 17.01
CA VAL A 190 -18.78 -23.15 17.58
C VAL A 190 -18.13 -22.93 18.94
N GLY A 191 -18.82 -23.34 20.01
CA GLY A 191 -18.37 -23.07 21.37
C GLY A 191 -18.24 -21.57 21.66
N ASP A 192 -17.07 -21.16 22.13
CA ASP A 192 -16.71 -19.78 22.43
C ASP A 192 -16.26 -18.95 21.20
N THR A 193 -16.22 -19.56 20.01
CA THR A 193 -15.56 -18.99 18.84
C THR A 193 -16.57 -18.69 17.72
N THR A 194 -16.63 -17.44 17.26
CA THR A 194 -17.42 -17.00 16.10
C THR A 194 -16.52 -16.72 14.91
N THR A 195 -16.82 -17.33 13.77
CA THR A 195 -16.21 -17.01 12.47
C THR A 195 -17.19 -16.19 11.63
N LEU A 196 -16.76 -15.00 11.19
CA LEU A 196 -17.41 -14.17 10.19
C LEU A 196 -16.63 -14.30 8.88
N SER A 197 -17.29 -14.79 7.83
CA SER A 197 -16.70 -14.99 6.50
C SER A 197 -17.36 -14.08 5.48
N ILE A 198 -16.60 -13.16 4.89
CA ILE A 198 -17.08 -12.22 3.86
C ILE A 198 -16.22 -12.40 2.60
N SER A 199 -16.84 -12.76 1.48
CA SER A 199 -16.14 -13.03 0.21
C SER A 199 -14.92 -13.96 0.32
N GLY A 200 -15.02 -15.00 1.16
CA GLY A 200 -13.96 -15.98 1.41
C GLY A 200 -12.97 -15.59 2.52
N LEU A 201 -12.86 -14.31 2.89
CA LEU A 201 -12.03 -13.87 4.01
C LEU A 201 -12.71 -14.19 5.34
N ALA A 202 -12.11 -15.09 6.12
CA ALA A 202 -12.60 -15.49 7.44
C ALA A 202 -11.88 -14.73 8.57
N VAL A 203 -12.66 -14.01 9.38
CA VAL A 203 -12.25 -13.44 10.68
C VAL A 203 -12.80 -14.33 11.78
N ARG A 204 -11.95 -14.81 12.70
CA ARG A 204 -12.35 -15.64 13.84
C ARG A 204 -12.17 -14.85 15.14
N THR A 205 -13.22 -14.76 15.94
CA THR A 205 -13.20 -14.14 17.27
C THR A 205 -13.42 -15.19 18.34
N VAL A 206 -12.50 -15.29 19.30
CA VAL A 206 -12.63 -16.08 20.53
C VAL A 206 -13.20 -15.17 21.62
N TRP A 207 -14.32 -15.57 22.22
CA TRP A 207 -15.07 -14.78 23.19
C TRP A 207 -14.87 -15.24 24.63
N ARG A 208 -14.84 -14.31 25.58
CA ARG A 208 -15.15 -14.59 27.00
C ARG A 208 -16.39 -13.79 27.36
N GLY A 209 -17.54 -14.46 27.35
CA GLY A 209 -18.86 -13.82 27.39
C GLY A 209 -19.12 -13.01 26.11
N ASP A 210 -19.33 -11.70 26.26
CA ASP A 210 -19.61 -10.76 25.16
C ASP A 210 -18.39 -9.88 24.79
N LEU A 211 -17.21 -10.19 25.35
CA LEU A 211 -15.92 -9.53 25.07
C LEU A 211 -14.99 -10.41 24.23
N PRO A 212 -14.33 -9.87 23.18
CA PRO A 212 -13.28 -10.60 22.48
C PRO A 212 -12.05 -10.77 23.39
N VAL A 213 -11.39 -11.92 23.27
CA VAL A 213 -10.08 -12.22 23.91
C VAL A 213 -8.99 -12.27 22.84
N GLU A 214 -9.30 -12.91 21.72
CA GLU A 214 -8.45 -12.99 20.54
C GLU A 214 -9.30 -12.83 19.28
N VAL A 215 -8.77 -12.12 18.29
CA VAL A 215 -9.33 -12.08 16.93
C VAL A 215 -8.22 -12.43 15.94
N THR A 216 -8.39 -13.52 15.20
CA THR A 216 -7.49 -13.91 14.11
C THR A 216 -8.09 -13.62 12.74
N VAL A 217 -7.22 -13.21 11.82
CA VAL A 217 -7.45 -13.31 10.38
C VAL A 217 -6.39 -14.29 9.87
N PRO A 218 -6.64 -15.61 9.91
CA PRO A 218 -5.60 -16.63 9.67
C PRO A 218 -4.91 -16.45 8.31
N ALA A 219 -5.70 -16.07 7.32
CA ALA A 219 -5.29 -15.73 5.97
C ALA A 219 -4.20 -14.64 5.90
N GLN A 220 -4.16 -13.71 6.86
CA GLN A 220 -3.17 -12.61 6.92
C GLN A 220 -2.02 -12.87 7.91
N GLY A 221 -1.96 -14.07 8.51
CA GLY A 221 -1.06 -14.38 9.62
C GLY A 221 -1.27 -13.49 10.85
N LEU A 222 -2.45 -12.85 10.96
CA LEU A 222 -2.72 -11.75 11.88
C LEU A 222 -3.53 -12.23 13.09
N ARG A 223 -3.07 -11.88 14.29
CA ARG A 223 -3.72 -12.22 15.57
C ARG A 223 -3.74 -10.99 16.50
N ALA A 224 -4.92 -10.40 16.69
CA ALA A 224 -5.12 -9.36 17.69
C ALA A 224 -5.46 -10.00 19.03
N VAL A 225 -4.55 -9.91 20.01
CA VAL A 225 -4.75 -10.45 21.37
C VAL A 225 -5.10 -9.33 22.34
N ARG A 226 -6.01 -9.59 23.29
CA ARG A 226 -6.34 -8.64 24.36
C ARG A 226 -5.18 -8.52 25.35
N ALA A 227 -4.75 -7.30 25.64
CA ALA A 227 -3.74 -7.02 26.66
C ALA A 227 -4.27 -7.35 28.07
N THR A 228 -3.44 -7.97 28.90
CA THR A 228 -3.72 -8.22 30.33
C THR A 228 -2.57 -7.67 31.17
N GLY A 229 -2.49 -6.34 31.24
CA GLY A 229 -1.44 -5.59 31.95
C GLY A 229 -1.04 -4.32 31.20
N PRO A 230 -0.20 -3.46 31.81
CA PRO A 230 0.35 -2.29 31.13
C PRO A 230 1.34 -2.73 30.05
N ILE A 231 0.97 -2.56 28.78
CA ILE A 231 1.88 -2.81 27.66
C ILE A 231 2.54 -1.48 27.28
N THR A 232 3.75 -1.26 27.80
CA THR A 232 4.66 -0.30 27.20
C THR A 232 5.01 -0.79 25.81
N LEU A 233 4.47 -0.15 24.77
CA LEU A 233 4.96 -0.36 23.42
C LEU A 233 6.42 0.06 23.39
N ALA A 234 7.32 -0.90 23.15
CA ALA A 234 8.65 -0.57 22.68
C ALA A 234 8.48 0.32 21.43
N PRO A 235 9.02 1.55 21.41
CA PRO A 235 8.95 2.39 20.23
C PRO A 235 9.52 1.61 19.03
N ALA A 236 8.99 1.85 17.84
CA ALA A 236 9.61 1.29 16.65
C ALA A 236 11.05 1.80 16.59
N ASP A 237 12.02 0.90 16.38
CA ASP A 237 13.43 1.27 16.27
C ASP A 237 13.57 2.42 15.27
N ALA A 238 14.15 3.53 15.72
CA ALA A 238 14.23 4.74 14.93
C ALA A 238 14.96 4.44 13.61
N ILE A 239 14.33 4.75 12.48
CA ILE A 239 14.84 4.36 11.16
C ILE A 239 16.21 5.03 10.94
N SER A 240 17.27 4.22 10.99
CA SER A 240 18.65 4.69 10.92
C SER A 240 19.12 4.76 9.47
N TYR A 241 19.12 5.96 8.91
CA TYR A 241 19.70 6.26 7.59
C TYR A 241 21.23 6.41 7.62
N ASN A 242 21.88 6.23 8.77
CA ASN A 242 23.34 6.30 8.91
C ASN A 242 24.04 5.11 8.24
N ALA A 243 25.26 5.29 7.75
CA ALA A 243 26.04 4.21 7.15
C ALA A 243 26.31 3.07 8.17
N PRO A 244 26.41 1.81 7.72
CA PRO A 244 26.86 0.71 8.59
C PRO A 244 28.23 0.99 9.20
N VAL A 245 28.49 0.47 10.40
CA VAL A 245 29.82 0.52 11.02
C VAL A 245 30.84 -0.13 10.08
N ASN A 246 31.99 0.54 9.88
CA ASN A 246 33.06 0.14 8.97
C ASN A 246 32.65 0.02 7.48
N ALA A 247 31.58 0.70 7.05
CA ALA A 247 31.32 0.88 5.63
C ALA A 247 32.38 1.81 4.97
N PRO A 248 32.84 1.53 3.73
CA PRO A 248 33.78 2.38 3.00
C PRO A 248 33.11 3.62 2.38
N TYR A 249 32.04 4.11 3.02
CA TYR A 249 31.21 5.20 2.56
C TYR A 249 30.53 5.90 3.74
N GLY A 250 30.30 7.21 3.62
CA GLY A 250 29.47 7.99 4.53
C GLY A 250 28.01 8.03 4.08
N ALA A 251 27.12 8.44 4.97
CA ALA A 251 25.72 8.73 4.67
C ALA A 251 25.36 10.14 5.15
N GLU A 252 25.29 11.07 4.20
CA GLU A 252 24.98 12.48 4.43
C GLU A 252 23.46 12.67 4.37
N GLN A 253 22.84 13.27 5.39
CA GLN A 253 21.41 13.63 5.33
C GLN A 253 21.27 14.96 4.60
N VAL A 254 20.39 15.01 3.60
CA VAL A 254 20.33 16.12 2.63
C VAL A 254 18.91 16.65 2.46
N THR A 255 18.80 17.96 2.27
CA THR A 255 17.56 18.68 2.00
C THR A 255 17.66 19.31 0.61
N ILE A 256 16.82 18.85 -0.31
CA ILE A 256 16.89 19.14 -1.74
C ILE A 256 15.75 20.11 -2.10
N PRO A 257 16.01 21.34 -2.56
CA PRO A 257 14.95 22.24 -3.01
C PRO A 257 14.35 21.75 -4.34
N THR A 258 13.02 21.78 -4.45
CA THR A 258 12.32 21.55 -5.73
C THR A 258 11.96 22.84 -6.44
N SER A 259 11.79 22.78 -7.76
CA SER A 259 11.22 23.86 -8.57
C SER A 259 9.77 24.24 -8.19
N ARG A 260 9.15 23.51 -7.25
CA ARG A 260 7.74 23.60 -6.88
C ARG A 260 7.52 24.13 -5.45
N GLY A 261 8.55 24.73 -4.84
CA GLY A 261 8.42 25.50 -3.59
C GLY A 261 8.41 24.67 -2.30
N TYR A 262 8.79 23.40 -2.36
CA TYR A 262 9.02 22.55 -1.18
C TYR A 262 10.34 21.79 -1.31
N THR A 263 10.80 21.20 -0.22
CA THR A 263 12.03 20.40 -0.17
C THR A 263 11.73 18.90 -0.15
N LEU A 264 12.62 18.11 -0.75
CA LEU A 264 12.69 16.66 -0.56
C LEU A 264 13.79 16.35 0.47
N ALA A 265 13.51 15.47 1.41
CA ALA A 265 14.49 14.99 2.38
C ALA A 265 15.08 13.66 1.90
N GLY A 266 16.40 13.50 2.02
CA GLY A 266 17.07 12.31 1.53
C GLY A 266 18.38 11.99 2.22
N THR A 267 19.05 10.97 1.71
CA THR A 267 20.35 10.48 2.18
C THR A 267 21.25 10.23 0.99
N LEU A 268 22.36 10.96 0.92
CA LEU A 268 23.43 10.76 -0.04
C LEU A 268 24.45 9.78 0.58
N THR A 269 24.43 8.54 0.12
CA THR A 269 25.51 7.58 0.36
C THR A 269 26.69 7.94 -0.55
N LYS A 270 27.86 8.20 0.03
CA LYS A 270 29.05 8.69 -0.70
C LYS A 270 30.32 7.94 -0.28
N PRO A 271 31.09 7.35 -1.21
CA PRO A 271 32.36 6.68 -0.89
C PRO A 271 33.33 7.58 -0.10
N THR A 272 34.02 7.00 0.89
CA THR A 272 35.09 7.69 1.63
C THR A 272 36.43 7.56 0.91
N GLY A 273 37.29 8.57 1.01
CA GLY A 273 38.64 8.54 0.43
C GLY A 273 38.71 8.74 -1.09
N ALA A 274 37.60 9.10 -1.75
CA ALA A 274 37.61 9.48 -3.16
C ALA A 274 38.38 10.80 -3.36
N ALA A 275 39.42 10.80 -4.19
CA ALA A 275 40.28 11.95 -4.46
C ALA A 275 39.66 13.04 -5.35
N GLY A 276 38.36 12.96 -5.65
CA GLY A 276 37.66 13.88 -6.55
C GLY A 276 36.19 13.51 -6.74
N LYS A 277 35.55 14.12 -7.75
CA LYS A 277 34.12 13.95 -8.05
C LYS A 277 33.74 12.49 -8.32
N VAL A 278 32.75 11.98 -7.59
CA VAL A 278 32.24 10.60 -7.73
C VAL A 278 31.02 10.54 -8.67
N PRO A 279 30.83 9.43 -9.40
CA PRO A 279 29.58 9.16 -10.11
C PRO A 279 28.44 8.90 -9.12
N VAL A 280 27.19 9.12 -9.54
CA VAL A 280 26.02 8.98 -8.65
C VAL A 280 24.83 8.29 -9.33
N VAL A 281 24.15 7.43 -8.59
CA VAL A 281 22.86 6.83 -8.96
C VAL A 281 21.75 7.43 -8.10
N ILE A 282 20.65 7.85 -8.72
CA ILE A 282 19.43 8.30 -8.04
C ILE A 282 18.43 7.14 -8.04
N THR A 283 17.95 6.71 -6.87
CA THR A 283 16.88 5.71 -6.77
C THR A 283 15.51 6.35 -6.94
N ILE A 284 14.60 5.73 -7.69
CA ILE A 284 13.23 6.21 -7.89
C ILE A 284 12.24 5.12 -7.44
N SER A 285 11.37 5.50 -6.50
CA SER A 285 10.32 4.72 -5.84
C SER A 285 9.36 4.03 -6.79
N GLY A 286 8.72 2.97 -6.28
CA GLY A 286 7.54 2.38 -6.90
C GLY A 286 6.27 3.20 -6.61
N SER A 287 5.11 2.63 -6.92
CA SER A 287 3.83 3.32 -6.70
C SER A 287 3.47 3.45 -5.21
N GLY A 288 2.63 4.44 -4.91
CA GLY A 288 2.24 4.79 -3.54
C GLY A 288 3.26 5.68 -2.80
N PRO A 289 3.00 6.06 -1.54
CA PRO A 289 3.90 6.91 -0.77
C PRO A 289 5.07 6.10 -0.17
N GLN A 290 6.31 6.36 -0.57
CA GLN A 290 7.50 5.65 -0.10
C GLN A 290 8.53 6.59 0.55
N GLU A 291 9.25 6.06 1.55
CA GLU A 291 10.44 6.68 2.14
C GLU A 291 11.72 6.21 1.43
N ARG A 292 12.83 6.93 1.61
CA ARG A 292 14.09 6.78 0.84
C ARG A 292 14.74 5.39 0.81
N ASP A 293 14.41 4.46 1.70
CA ASP A 293 14.88 3.08 1.65
C ASP A 293 13.87 2.12 0.94
N SER A 294 12.68 2.61 0.61
CA SER A 294 11.52 1.89 0.05
C SER A 294 11.01 0.71 0.87
N ARG A 295 10.94 0.86 2.21
CA ARG A 295 10.31 -0.15 3.08
C ARG A 295 8.81 -0.29 2.80
N LEU A 296 8.34 -1.53 2.72
CA LEU A 296 6.93 -1.85 2.56
C LEU A 296 6.30 -2.28 3.90
N PRO A 297 5.21 -1.62 4.35
CA PRO A 297 4.53 -1.98 5.60
C PRO A 297 4.16 -3.45 5.67
N GLY A 298 4.61 -4.13 6.73
CA GLY A 298 4.32 -5.55 6.97
C GLY A 298 5.25 -6.55 6.28
N ILE A 299 6.27 -6.11 5.53
CA ILE A 299 7.39 -6.94 5.06
C ILE A 299 8.64 -6.56 5.85
N ARG A 300 8.92 -7.29 6.93
CA ARG A 300 10.05 -7.00 7.83
C ARG A 300 11.37 -7.08 7.05
N GLY A 301 12.23 -6.07 7.19
CA GLY A 301 13.60 -6.08 6.67
C GLY A 301 13.76 -5.76 5.18
N TYR A 302 12.67 -5.63 4.41
CA TYR A 302 12.73 -5.19 3.01
C TYR A 302 13.12 -3.70 2.93
N GLN A 303 14.27 -3.39 2.35
CA GLN A 303 14.76 -2.00 2.21
C GLN A 303 15.62 -1.87 0.93
N PRO A 304 15.04 -2.10 -0.26
CA PRO A 304 15.77 -2.35 -1.49
C PRO A 304 16.74 -1.23 -1.87
N PHE A 305 16.36 0.03 -1.67
CA PHE A 305 17.22 1.17 -2.02
C PHE A 305 18.37 1.32 -1.04
N ARG A 306 18.24 0.83 0.20
CA ARG A 306 19.33 0.77 1.17
C ARG A 306 20.36 -0.30 0.82
N GLU A 307 19.90 -1.42 0.30
CA GLU A 307 20.74 -2.52 -0.17
C GLU A 307 21.48 -2.16 -1.47
N ILE A 308 20.81 -1.43 -2.38
CA ILE A 308 21.44 -0.80 -3.56
C ILE A 308 22.50 0.22 -3.14
N ALA A 309 22.24 1.07 -2.13
CA ALA A 309 23.21 2.04 -1.63
C ALA A 309 24.44 1.41 -0.99
N ASP A 310 24.28 0.36 -0.17
CA ASP A 310 25.43 -0.38 0.37
C ASP A 310 26.26 -1.03 -0.74
N THR A 311 25.59 -1.71 -1.68
CA THR A 311 26.26 -2.40 -2.80
C THR A 311 27.03 -1.44 -3.70
N LEU A 312 26.42 -0.32 -4.13
CA LEU A 312 27.06 0.67 -5.01
C LEU A 312 28.10 1.53 -4.27
N GLY A 313 27.84 1.90 -3.01
CA GLY A 313 28.78 2.64 -2.16
C GLY A 313 30.10 1.89 -1.97
N ARG A 314 30.02 0.57 -1.72
CA ARG A 314 31.20 -0.33 -1.67
C ARG A 314 31.95 -0.47 -3.00
N ARG A 315 31.37 -0.04 -4.11
CA ARG A 315 31.95 -0.12 -5.46
C ARG A 315 32.39 1.26 -6.00
N GLY A 316 32.46 2.28 -5.14
CA GLY A 316 32.96 3.61 -5.50
C GLY A 316 31.92 4.52 -6.17
N ILE A 317 30.63 4.19 -6.07
CA ILE A 317 29.54 4.94 -6.70
C ILE A 317 28.65 5.52 -5.59
N ALA A 318 28.38 6.83 -5.64
CA ALA A 318 27.45 7.45 -4.72
C ALA A 318 26.00 7.05 -5.05
N VAL A 319 25.13 7.01 -4.04
CA VAL A 319 23.69 6.77 -4.24
C VAL A 319 22.89 7.81 -3.48
N LEU A 320 22.06 8.57 -4.19
CA LEU A 320 21.10 9.49 -3.60
C LEU A 320 19.71 8.87 -3.60
N ARG A 321 19.08 8.92 -2.43
CA ARG A 321 17.78 8.34 -2.15
C ARG A 321 16.98 9.35 -1.33
N TYR A 322 15.71 9.55 -1.63
CA TYR A 322 14.89 10.60 -1.03
C TYR A 322 13.49 10.08 -0.73
N ASP A 323 12.82 10.66 0.27
CA ASP A 323 11.42 10.37 0.55
C ASP A 323 10.55 11.06 -0.50
N ASP A 324 9.50 10.41 -0.99
CA ASP A 324 8.57 11.02 -1.94
C ASP A 324 7.94 12.31 -1.38
N ARG A 325 7.51 13.24 -2.25
CA ARG A 325 6.82 14.48 -1.83
C ARG A 325 5.72 14.19 -0.80
N GLY A 326 5.79 14.80 0.38
CA GLY A 326 4.80 14.58 1.44
C GLY A 326 4.82 13.18 2.07
N VAL A 327 5.99 12.55 2.11
CA VAL A 327 6.30 11.29 2.81
C VAL A 327 7.59 11.49 3.61
N GLY A 328 7.75 10.75 4.72
CA GLY A 328 8.94 10.84 5.57
C GLY A 328 9.16 12.27 6.09
N ALA A 329 10.31 12.87 5.74
CA ALA A 329 10.63 14.26 6.06
C ALA A 329 10.51 15.22 4.85
N SER A 330 10.02 14.75 3.70
CA SER A 330 9.80 15.58 2.51
C SER A 330 8.56 16.47 2.62
N GLY A 331 8.70 17.73 2.23
CA GLY A 331 7.60 18.66 2.02
C GLY A 331 6.73 18.30 0.80
N GLY A 332 5.73 19.12 0.51
CA GLY A 332 4.83 18.89 -0.64
C GLY A 332 3.60 18.03 -0.35
N ALA A 333 3.30 17.71 0.91
CA ALA A 333 2.12 16.93 1.32
C ALA A 333 0.78 17.49 0.80
N SER A 334 0.67 18.81 0.62
CA SER A 334 -0.49 19.48 0.02
C SER A 334 -0.69 19.18 -1.47
N SER A 335 0.37 18.81 -2.21
CA SER A 335 0.31 18.48 -3.63
C SER A 335 0.32 16.96 -3.91
N ARG A 336 0.81 16.13 -2.96
CA ARG A 336 0.87 14.66 -3.10
C ARG A 336 -0.48 14.04 -3.52
N GLY A 337 -1.60 14.56 -3.02
CA GLY A 337 -2.95 14.04 -3.34
C GLY A 337 -3.41 14.23 -4.79
N SER A 338 -2.71 15.06 -5.58
CA SER A 338 -3.01 15.30 -7.00
C SER A 338 -1.78 15.15 -7.91
N ALA A 339 -0.63 14.76 -7.37
CA ALA A 339 0.58 14.52 -8.14
C ALA A 339 0.42 13.32 -9.08
N THR A 340 1.17 13.29 -10.17
CA THR A 340 1.20 12.21 -11.16
C THR A 340 2.63 11.71 -11.37
N SER A 341 2.82 10.57 -12.05
CA SER A 341 4.13 10.09 -12.49
C SER A 341 4.96 11.15 -13.24
N THR A 342 4.30 12.09 -13.93
CA THR A 342 4.94 13.25 -14.56
C THR A 342 5.42 14.26 -13.52
N ASP A 343 4.62 14.56 -12.49
CA ASP A 343 5.08 15.45 -11.42
C ASP A 343 6.22 14.82 -10.61
N PHE A 344 6.22 13.50 -10.38
CA PHE A 344 7.34 12.78 -9.77
C PHE A 344 8.61 12.81 -10.67
N ALA A 345 8.46 12.88 -12.00
CA ALA A 345 9.59 13.15 -12.89
C ALA A 345 10.18 14.57 -12.69
N ASP A 346 9.35 15.58 -12.38
CA ASP A 346 9.82 16.93 -12.03
C ASP A 346 10.62 16.94 -10.70
N ASP A 347 10.26 16.07 -9.75
CA ASP A 347 11.02 15.86 -8.50
C ASP A 347 12.41 15.30 -8.82
N VAL A 348 12.50 14.24 -9.62
CA VAL A 348 13.78 13.66 -10.05
C VAL A 348 14.63 14.70 -10.81
N GLN A 349 14.03 15.53 -11.67
CA GLN A 349 14.75 16.63 -12.32
C GLN A 349 15.28 17.67 -11.33
N SER A 350 14.54 17.98 -10.26
CA SER A 350 15.03 18.83 -9.17
C SER A 350 16.21 18.19 -8.43
N VAL A 351 16.15 16.88 -8.18
CA VAL A 351 17.24 16.09 -7.57
C VAL A 351 18.49 16.08 -8.45
N ILE A 352 18.34 15.92 -9.77
CA ILE A 352 19.45 16.02 -10.75
C ILE A 352 20.04 17.43 -10.75
N ALA A 353 19.21 18.47 -10.79
CA ALA A 353 19.67 19.86 -10.80
C ALA A 353 20.48 20.21 -9.53
N TRP A 354 20.04 19.74 -8.36
CA TRP A 354 20.78 19.89 -7.10
C TRP A 354 22.07 19.07 -7.07
N LEU A 355 22.08 17.83 -7.58
CA LEU A 355 23.32 17.06 -7.71
C LEU A 355 24.34 17.73 -8.64
N LYS A 356 23.88 18.40 -9.70
CA LYS A 356 24.74 19.14 -10.64
C LYS A 356 25.43 20.36 -10.02
N THR A 357 24.94 20.94 -8.92
CA THR A 357 25.62 22.06 -8.23
C THR A 357 26.71 21.62 -7.24
N ARG A 358 26.79 20.32 -6.91
CA ARG A 358 27.74 19.82 -5.90
C ARG A 358 29.18 19.75 -6.40
N SER A 359 30.11 20.10 -5.54
CA SER A 359 31.56 20.04 -5.80
C SER A 359 32.13 18.62 -5.73
N ASP A 360 31.47 17.70 -5.03
CA ASP A 360 31.90 16.31 -4.83
C ASP A 360 31.22 15.27 -5.74
N ILE A 361 30.23 15.69 -6.54
CA ILE A 361 29.52 14.85 -7.51
C ILE A 361 29.95 15.18 -8.94
N ASP A 362 30.04 14.16 -9.79
CA ASP A 362 30.31 14.32 -11.22
C ASP A 362 29.01 14.53 -12.03
N PRO A 363 28.77 15.73 -12.61
CA PRO A 363 27.55 16.01 -13.36
C PRO A 363 27.44 15.25 -14.69
N ALA A 364 28.55 14.71 -15.21
CA ALA A 364 28.56 13.89 -16.44
C ALA A 364 28.35 12.39 -16.15
N ARG A 365 28.31 11.97 -14.88
CA ARG A 365 28.16 10.56 -14.46
C ARG A 365 27.02 10.37 -13.45
N ILE A 366 25.90 11.05 -13.70
CA ILE A 366 24.60 10.84 -13.03
C ILE A 366 23.81 9.77 -13.78
N ALA A 367 23.22 8.81 -13.06
CA ALA A 367 22.31 7.80 -13.59
C ALA A 367 21.08 7.58 -12.69
N LEU A 368 20.06 6.88 -13.21
CA LEU A 368 18.83 6.55 -12.48
C LEU A 368 18.71 5.03 -12.24
N ALA A 369 18.10 4.63 -11.13
CA ALA A 369 17.67 3.26 -10.87
C ALA A 369 16.22 3.28 -10.35
N GLY A 370 15.25 2.98 -11.22
CA GLY A 370 13.83 3.02 -10.89
C GLY A 370 13.23 1.64 -10.67
N HIS A 371 12.48 1.46 -9.58
CA HIS A 371 11.71 0.23 -9.29
C HIS A 371 10.23 0.41 -9.60
N SER A 372 9.59 -0.60 -10.21
CA SER A 372 8.15 -0.59 -10.49
C SER A 372 7.72 0.68 -11.27
N GLU A 373 6.87 1.56 -10.71
CA GLU A 373 6.53 2.86 -11.33
C GLU A 373 7.76 3.75 -11.61
N GLY A 374 8.80 3.70 -10.77
CA GLY A 374 10.09 4.34 -11.02
C GLY A 374 10.72 3.90 -12.34
N GLY A 375 10.42 2.68 -12.82
CA GLY A 375 10.80 2.17 -14.13
C GLY A 375 10.02 2.79 -15.31
N LEU A 376 8.88 3.43 -15.06
CA LEU A 376 8.17 4.31 -16.01
C LEU A 376 8.62 5.78 -15.87
N ILE A 377 8.96 6.23 -14.66
CA ILE A 377 9.45 7.59 -14.40
C ILE A 377 10.86 7.79 -14.98
N ALA A 378 11.78 6.83 -14.84
CA ALA A 378 13.15 6.96 -15.33
C ALA A 378 13.25 7.22 -16.86
N PRO A 379 12.47 6.54 -17.73
CA PRO A 379 12.35 6.91 -19.15
C PRO A 379 11.83 8.34 -19.39
N ILE A 380 10.84 8.82 -18.64
CA ILE A 380 10.32 10.21 -18.77
C ILE A 380 11.45 11.21 -18.48
N VAL A 381 12.20 10.98 -17.40
CA VAL A 381 13.33 11.84 -17.01
C VAL A 381 14.47 11.75 -18.04
N ALA A 382 14.81 10.55 -18.52
CA ALA A 382 15.87 10.35 -19.51
C ALA A 382 15.60 11.05 -20.86
N VAL A 383 14.33 11.17 -21.27
CA VAL A 383 13.96 11.94 -22.47
C VAL A 383 14.11 13.46 -22.23
N ARG A 384 13.85 13.93 -21.01
CA ARG A 384 13.96 15.34 -20.62
C ARG A 384 15.39 15.79 -20.24
N GLU A 385 16.25 14.86 -19.84
CA GLU A 385 17.62 15.10 -19.41
C GLU A 385 18.61 14.25 -20.24
N PRO A 386 19.00 14.73 -21.44
CA PRO A 386 19.98 14.04 -22.29
C PRO A 386 21.35 13.84 -21.65
N SER A 387 21.70 14.61 -20.59
CA SER A 387 22.99 14.48 -19.90
C SER A 387 23.08 13.29 -18.94
N LEU A 388 22.00 12.52 -18.73
CA LEU A 388 22.04 11.30 -17.93
C LEU A 388 22.94 10.24 -18.59
N ARG A 389 23.88 9.70 -17.81
CA ARG A 389 24.89 8.74 -18.28
C ARG A 389 24.33 7.33 -18.52
N ALA A 390 23.26 6.97 -17.79
CA ALA A 390 22.57 5.68 -17.85
C ALA A 390 21.21 5.69 -17.13
N ILE A 391 20.35 4.71 -17.42
CA ILE A 391 19.19 4.35 -16.56
C ILE A 391 19.11 2.84 -16.34
N ALA A 392 18.67 2.41 -15.16
CA ALA A 392 18.32 1.03 -14.82
C ALA A 392 16.85 0.93 -14.40
N LEU A 393 16.17 -0.10 -14.92
CA LEU A 393 14.75 -0.35 -14.75
C LEU A 393 14.56 -1.70 -14.05
N LEU A 394 14.08 -1.69 -12.80
CA LEU A 394 13.90 -2.88 -11.96
C LEU A 394 12.40 -3.19 -11.89
N ALA A 395 11.96 -4.28 -12.52
CA ALA A 395 10.54 -4.61 -12.70
C ALA A 395 9.72 -3.41 -13.26
N GLY A 396 10.31 -2.67 -14.20
CA GLY A 396 9.68 -1.51 -14.83
C GLY A 396 8.59 -1.92 -15.84
N PRO A 397 7.44 -1.24 -15.89
CA PRO A 397 6.32 -1.62 -16.76
C PRO A 397 6.59 -1.31 -18.23
N ALA A 398 6.00 -2.12 -19.12
CA ALA A 398 6.05 -1.93 -20.57
C ALA A 398 4.69 -1.62 -21.20
N TYR A 399 3.60 -1.81 -20.47
CA TYR A 399 2.25 -1.55 -20.93
C TYR A 399 1.62 -0.40 -20.15
N ASP A 400 0.49 0.08 -20.66
CA ASP A 400 -0.37 1.02 -19.94
C ASP A 400 -0.80 0.44 -18.57
N GLY A 401 -0.95 1.31 -17.59
CA GLY A 401 -1.35 0.90 -16.24
C GLY A 401 -2.69 0.17 -16.20
N ARG A 402 -3.58 0.38 -17.18
CA ARG A 402 -4.87 -0.31 -17.25
C ARG A 402 -4.69 -1.79 -17.58
N ARG A 403 -3.91 -2.16 -18.61
CA ARG A 403 -3.58 -3.56 -18.94
C ARG A 403 -2.90 -4.25 -17.74
N ILE A 404 -1.98 -3.54 -17.07
CA ILE A 404 -1.27 -4.04 -15.88
C ILE A 404 -2.24 -4.33 -14.75
N LEU A 405 -3.09 -3.36 -14.38
CA LEU A 405 -4.03 -3.51 -13.26
C LEU A 405 -5.13 -4.54 -13.54
N VAL A 406 -5.60 -4.68 -14.79
CA VAL A 406 -6.48 -5.78 -15.19
C VAL A 406 -5.77 -7.13 -15.00
N SER A 407 -4.51 -7.26 -15.42
CA SER A 407 -3.75 -8.50 -15.26
C SER A 407 -3.51 -8.84 -13.78
N GLN A 408 -3.16 -7.86 -12.95
CA GLN A 408 -2.97 -8.04 -11.51
C GLN A 408 -4.27 -8.44 -10.80
N ASN A 409 -5.39 -7.82 -11.15
CA ASN A 409 -6.70 -8.20 -10.61
C ASN A 409 -7.07 -9.64 -11.01
N GLU A 410 -6.81 -10.05 -12.26
CA GLU A 410 -7.07 -11.43 -12.71
C GLU A 410 -6.18 -12.45 -11.99
N THR A 411 -4.90 -12.15 -11.73
CA THR A 411 -4.03 -12.99 -10.89
C THR A 411 -4.61 -13.17 -9.50
N VAL A 412 -4.96 -12.06 -8.81
CA VAL A 412 -5.57 -12.11 -7.48
C VAL A 412 -6.89 -12.90 -7.49
N ILE A 413 -7.76 -12.69 -8.50
CA ILE A 413 -9.04 -13.40 -8.63
C ILE A 413 -8.85 -14.92 -8.82
N LYS A 414 -7.80 -15.36 -9.53
CA LYS A 414 -7.42 -16.78 -9.64
C LYS A 414 -6.94 -17.37 -8.32
N GLU A 415 -6.14 -16.60 -7.56
CA GLU A 415 -5.59 -17.01 -6.26
C GLU A 415 -6.62 -17.01 -5.10
N LEU A 416 -7.84 -16.47 -5.30
CA LEU A 416 -8.88 -16.49 -4.28
C LEU A 416 -9.36 -17.92 -3.97
N SER A 417 -8.95 -18.41 -2.79
CA SER A 417 -9.50 -19.62 -2.17
C SER A 417 -10.93 -19.39 -1.67
N GLY A 418 -11.80 -20.42 -1.75
CA GLY A 418 -13.13 -20.39 -1.13
C GLY A 418 -14.19 -19.57 -1.88
N VAL A 419 -13.93 -19.20 -3.14
CA VAL A 419 -14.94 -18.60 -4.05
C VAL A 419 -15.25 -19.55 -5.22
N THR A 420 -16.48 -19.49 -5.71
CA THR A 420 -16.94 -20.23 -6.90
C THR A 420 -16.56 -19.50 -8.19
N ASP A 421 -16.61 -20.17 -9.34
CA ASP A 421 -16.28 -19.54 -10.62
C ASP A 421 -17.30 -18.44 -11.01
N ALA A 422 -18.58 -18.63 -10.67
CA ALA A 422 -19.59 -17.57 -10.81
C ALA A 422 -19.26 -16.32 -9.96
N GLN A 423 -18.61 -16.49 -8.80
CA GLN A 423 -18.11 -15.38 -7.98
C GLN A 423 -16.84 -14.76 -8.57
N ARG A 424 -15.90 -15.56 -9.11
CA ARG A 424 -14.74 -15.06 -9.87
C ARG A 424 -15.17 -14.24 -11.08
N ASP A 425 -16.14 -14.71 -11.86
CA ASP A 425 -16.66 -13.98 -13.01
C ASP A 425 -17.45 -12.72 -12.62
N SER A 426 -18.14 -12.74 -11.47
CA SER A 426 -18.75 -11.56 -10.87
C SER A 426 -17.71 -10.53 -10.41
N LEU A 427 -16.53 -10.96 -9.96
CA LEU A 427 -15.39 -10.07 -9.71
C LEU A 427 -14.81 -9.51 -11.02
N ARG A 428 -14.49 -10.38 -11.99
CA ARG A 428 -13.97 -10.01 -13.32
C ARG A 428 -14.81 -8.94 -14.01
N ARG A 429 -16.14 -9.12 -14.08
CA ARG A 429 -17.07 -8.16 -14.69
C ARG A 429 -17.10 -6.79 -14.00
N ARG A 430 -16.69 -6.69 -12.72
CA ARG A 430 -16.61 -5.41 -11.99
C ARG A 430 -15.28 -4.68 -12.17
N VAL A 431 -14.18 -5.39 -12.44
CA VAL A 431 -12.82 -4.79 -12.56
C VAL A 431 -12.79 -3.59 -13.52
N PRO A 432 -13.31 -3.65 -14.78
CA PRO A 432 -13.27 -2.50 -15.69
C PRO A 432 -13.98 -1.26 -15.12
N ALA A 433 -15.19 -1.42 -14.60
CA ALA A 433 -15.98 -0.33 -14.04
C ALA A 433 -15.37 0.25 -12.75
N SER A 434 -14.72 -0.59 -11.93
CA SER A 434 -13.93 -0.15 -10.78
C SER A 434 -12.74 0.72 -11.21
N LEU A 435 -11.96 0.25 -12.18
CA LEU A 435 -10.81 0.99 -12.74
C LEU A 435 -11.27 2.32 -13.36
N ASP A 436 -12.27 2.30 -14.25
CA ASP A 436 -12.89 3.49 -14.86
C ASP A 436 -13.30 4.52 -13.81
N SER A 437 -13.76 4.06 -12.65
CA SER A 437 -14.24 4.95 -11.61
C SER A 437 -13.12 5.59 -10.81
N VAL A 438 -12.01 4.88 -10.54
CA VAL A 438 -10.83 5.47 -9.87
C VAL A 438 -10.07 6.39 -10.84
N GLU A 439 -10.03 6.06 -12.14
CA GLU A 439 -9.42 6.89 -13.21
C GLU A 439 -9.97 8.32 -13.25
N ARG A 440 -11.26 8.47 -12.95
CA ARG A 440 -12.00 9.75 -12.95
C ARG A 440 -11.89 10.55 -11.65
N THR A 441 -11.30 9.99 -10.59
CA THR A 441 -11.27 10.62 -9.26
C THR A 441 -9.87 10.77 -8.66
N ASN A 442 -8.88 10.03 -9.16
CA ASN A 442 -7.50 10.09 -8.69
C ASN A 442 -6.58 10.50 -9.87
N PRO A 443 -5.97 11.71 -9.84
CA PRO A 443 -5.13 12.20 -10.94
C PRO A 443 -3.93 11.31 -11.26
N TRP A 444 -3.25 10.78 -10.23
CA TRP A 444 -2.14 9.82 -10.39
C TRP A 444 -2.61 8.59 -11.16
N PHE A 445 -3.66 7.94 -10.67
CA PHE A 445 -4.22 6.73 -11.25
C PHE A 445 -4.73 6.95 -12.68
N GLY A 446 -5.33 8.12 -12.93
CA GLY A 446 -5.76 8.56 -14.26
C GLY A 446 -4.61 8.69 -15.24
N GLN A 447 -3.46 9.24 -14.82
CA GLN A 447 -2.28 9.26 -15.69
C GLN A 447 -1.69 7.85 -15.86
N PHE A 448 -1.41 7.14 -14.77
CA PHE A 448 -0.79 5.82 -14.78
C PHE A 448 -1.52 4.84 -15.71
N MET A 449 -2.86 4.81 -15.68
CA MET A 449 -3.65 3.93 -16.55
C MET A 449 -3.67 4.32 -18.03
N ARG A 450 -3.32 5.56 -18.40
CA ARG A 450 -3.32 6.04 -19.80
C ARG A 450 -1.91 6.21 -20.40
N THR A 451 -0.86 6.23 -19.58
CA THR A 451 0.52 6.34 -20.05
C THR A 451 1.04 5.00 -20.55
N ASP A 452 1.24 4.87 -21.87
CA ASP A 452 2.03 3.78 -22.45
C ASP A 452 3.54 4.07 -22.29
N PRO A 453 4.30 3.28 -21.48
CA PRO A 453 5.73 3.49 -21.27
C PRO A 453 6.54 3.48 -22.57
N ARG A 454 6.08 2.73 -23.59
CA ARG A 454 6.80 2.54 -24.86
C ARG A 454 6.92 3.83 -25.67
N VAL A 455 6.03 4.81 -25.44
CA VAL A 455 6.12 6.14 -26.06
C VAL A 455 7.39 6.87 -25.60
N MET A 456 7.76 6.77 -24.32
CA MET A 456 8.99 7.32 -23.78
C MET A 456 10.20 6.45 -24.13
N LEU A 457 10.09 5.12 -24.00
CA LEU A 457 11.19 4.20 -24.29
C LEU A 457 11.72 4.31 -25.73
N ARG A 458 10.87 4.57 -26.73
CA ARG A 458 11.33 4.83 -28.12
C ARG A 458 12.24 6.06 -28.24
N GLN A 459 12.15 7.00 -27.30
CA GLN A 459 12.93 8.24 -27.31
C GLN A 459 14.23 8.14 -26.50
N VAL A 460 14.32 7.25 -25.50
CA VAL A 460 15.54 7.03 -24.67
C VAL A 460 16.74 6.59 -25.51
N LYS A 461 17.81 7.38 -25.50
CA LYS A 461 19.09 7.07 -26.23
C LYS A 461 20.25 6.71 -25.31
N GLN A 462 20.10 6.91 -23.99
CA GLN A 462 21.03 6.52 -22.94
C GLN A 462 21.23 4.98 -22.90
N PRO A 463 22.33 4.47 -22.31
CA PRO A 463 22.42 3.07 -21.94
C PRO A 463 21.27 2.68 -21.00
N VAL A 464 20.65 1.53 -21.24
CA VAL A 464 19.55 1.00 -20.42
C VAL A 464 19.89 -0.40 -19.91
N LEU A 465 19.74 -0.57 -18.60
CA LEU A 465 19.69 -1.88 -17.94
C LEU A 465 18.23 -2.20 -17.60
N VAL A 466 17.80 -3.42 -17.89
CA VAL A 466 16.50 -3.96 -17.47
C VAL A 466 16.77 -5.19 -16.61
N LEU A 467 16.30 -5.16 -15.35
CA LEU A 467 16.41 -6.25 -14.38
C LEU A 467 15.00 -6.73 -14.04
N GLN A 468 14.72 -8.02 -14.26
CA GLN A 468 13.38 -8.58 -14.14
C GLN A 468 13.38 -9.92 -13.40
N GLY A 469 12.48 -10.06 -12.44
CA GLY A 469 12.20 -11.35 -11.81
C GLY A 469 11.32 -12.23 -12.71
N ASP A 470 11.70 -13.51 -12.90
CA ASP A 470 10.94 -14.45 -13.73
C ASP A 470 9.60 -14.86 -13.09
N THR A 471 9.45 -14.73 -11.77
CA THR A 471 8.19 -14.98 -11.03
C THR A 471 7.46 -13.68 -10.69
N ASP A 472 7.73 -12.58 -11.39
CA ASP A 472 6.98 -11.35 -11.22
C ASP A 472 5.57 -11.45 -11.84
N LEU A 473 4.54 -11.43 -10.99
CA LEU A 473 3.13 -11.46 -11.38
C LEU A 473 2.49 -10.05 -11.46
N GLN A 474 3.24 -9.00 -11.12
CA GLN A 474 2.79 -7.60 -11.16
C GLN A 474 3.26 -6.89 -12.42
N VAL A 475 4.53 -7.09 -12.80
CA VAL A 475 5.14 -6.66 -14.05
C VAL A 475 5.81 -7.88 -14.68
N THR A 476 5.02 -8.63 -15.45
CA THR A 476 5.42 -9.91 -16.03
C THR A 476 6.70 -9.84 -16.86
N ARG A 477 7.45 -10.95 -16.90
CA ARG A 477 8.65 -11.15 -17.73
C ARG A 477 8.53 -10.63 -19.18
N GLU A 478 7.38 -10.86 -19.81
CA GLU A 478 6.99 -10.36 -21.15
C GLU A 478 7.19 -8.84 -21.30
N GLN A 479 6.98 -8.07 -20.22
CA GLN A 479 7.16 -6.61 -20.23
C GLN A 479 8.63 -6.23 -20.31
N ALA A 480 9.53 -6.86 -19.56
CA ALA A 480 10.96 -6.59 -19.67
C ALA A 480 11.52 -6.97 -21.05
N ASP A 481 11.05 -8.08 -21.64
CA ASP A 481 11.33 -8.46 -23.02
C ASP A 481 10.79 -7.39 -24.01
N SER A 482 9.59 -6.84 -23.75
CA SER A 482 8.96 -5.77 -24.53
C SER A 482 9.69 -4.41 -24.41
N ILE A 483 10.22 -4.05 -23.24
CA ILE A 483 11.07 -2.88 -23.03
C ILE A 483 12.33 -3.00 -23.88
N ALA A 484 13.06 -4.11 -23.74
CA ALA A 484 14.31 -4.33 -24.46
C ALA A 484 14.09 -4.33 -25.98
N THR A 485 12.99 -4.92 -26.45
CA THR A 485 12.59 -4.92 -27.86
C THR A 485 12.23 -3.50 -28.34
N THR A 486 11.46 -2.75 -27.58
CA THR A 486 11.04 -1.37 -27.92
C THR A 486 12.25 -0.43 -28.06
N LEU A 487 13.20 -0.51 -27.13
CA LEU A 487 14.42 0.30 -27.16
C LEU A 487 15.29 0.00 -28.39
N ARG A 488 15.50 -1.30 -28.66
CA ARG A 488 16.33 -1.77 -29.79
C ARG A 488 15.69 -1.41 -31.14
N ALA A 489 14.38 -1.59 -31.29
CA ALA A 489 13.63 -1.18 -32.47
C ALA A 489 13.70 0.34 -32.73
N ALA A 490 13.81 1.15 -31.67
CA ALA A 490 14.02 2.59 -31.76
C ALA A 490 15.50 3.03 -31.91
N GLY A 491 16.36 2.10 -32.32
CA GLY A 491 17.78 2.33 -32.62
C GLY A 491 18.71 2.33 -31.41
N ASN A 492 18.21 2.13 -30.18
CA ASN A 492 19.08 2.09 -29.01
C ASN A 492 19.80 0.74 -28.93
N ARG A 493 21.09 0.73 -29.30
CA ARG A 493 21.96 -0.47 -29.28
C ARG A 493 22.53 -0.78 -27.89
N ARG A 494 22.39 0.12 -26.90
CA ARG A 494 23.01 0.02 -25.57
C ARG A 494 22.04 -0.52 -24.52
N VAL A 495 21.42 -1.67 -24.81
CA VAL A 495 20.28 -2.22 -24.06
C VAL A 495 20.62 -3.60 -23.48
N THR A 496 20.92 -3.63 -22.18
CA THR A 496 21.20 -4.85 -21.41
C THR A 496 19.92 -5.33 -20.72
N LEU A 497 19.59 -6.61 -20.89
CA LEU A 497 18.48 -7.27 -20.19
C LEU A 497 19.04 -8.42 -19.34
N ARG A 498 18.48 -8.60 -18.13
CA ARG A 498 18.72 -9.72 -17.22
C ARG A 498 17.40 -10.18 -16.61
N HIS A 499 17.12 -11.47 -16.76
CA HIS A 499 16.04 -12.18 -16.07
C HIS A 499 16.62 -12.98 -14.90
N PHE A 500 15.88 -13.11 -13.81
CA PHE A 500 16.30 -13.78 -12.59
C PHE A 500 15.30 -14.89 -12.20
N PRO A 501 15.66 -16.19 -12.34
CA PRO A 501 14.79 -17.31 -11.98
C PRO A 501 14.39 -17.30 -10.51
N ALA A 502 13.15 -17.71 -10.19
CA ALA A 502 12.60 -17.71 -8.83
C ALA A 502 12.83 -16.38 -8.09
N THR A 503 12.44 -15.27 -8.73
CA THR A 503 12.59 -13.91 -8.23
C THR A 503 11.34 -13.10 -8.57
N ASN A 504 10.71 -12.46 -7.58
CA ASN A 504 9.42 -11.78 -7.72
C ASN A 504 9.55 -10.26 -8.00
N HIS A 505 8.41 -9.55 -7.99
CA HIS A 505 8.34 -8.10 -8.23
C HIS A 505 9.22 -7.25 -7.31
N LEU A 506 9.46 -7.73 -6.09
CA LEU A 506 10.28 -7.04 -5.08
C LEU A 506 11.77 -7.42 -5.18
N MET A 507 12.17 -8.13 -6.24
CA MET A 507 13.52 -8.68 -6.43
C MET A 507 13.96 -9.65 -5.30
N LEU A 508 12.98 -10.28 -4.64
CA LEU A 508 13.18 -11.25 -3.56
C LEU A 508 13.17 -12.68 -4.11
N ALA A 509 13.86 -13.59 -3.42
CA ALA A 509 13.87 -15.01 -3.76
C ALA A 509 12.51 -15.65 -3.45
N ASP A 510 11.78 -16.04 -4.49
CA ASP A 510 10.39 -16.49 -4.42
C ASP A 510 10.06 -17.31 -5.67
N SER A 511 9.75 -18.60 -5.50
CA SER A 511 9.39 -19.51 -6.59
C SER A 511 7.94 -19.39 -7.05
N THR A 512 7.10 -18.63 -6.34
CA THR A 512 5.66 -18.50 -6.60
C THR A 512 5.29 -17.18 -7.25
N GLY A 513 5.89 -16.08 -6.80
CA GLY A 513 5.52 -14.73 -7.23
C GLY A 513 4.28 -14.14 -6.57
N ALA A 514 3.57 -14.94 -5.76
CA ALA A 514 2.23 -14.65 -5.26
C ALA A 514 2.23 -13.48 -4.27
N LEU A 515 1.43 -12.45 -4.55
CA LEU A 515 1.42 -11.18 -3.81
C LEU A 515 1.03 -11.35 -2.32
N ASN A 516 0.32 -12.44 -2.00
CA ASN A 516 -0.04 -12.81 -0.63
C ASN A 516 1.14 -13.40 0.17
N GLY A 517 2.16 -13.94 -0.49
CA GLY A 517 3.28 -14.64 0.13
C GLY A 517 4.45 -13.75 0.53
N TYR A 518 4.56 -12.52 0.01
CA TYR A 518 5.76 -11.67 0.20
C TYR A 518 6.09 -11.37 1.68
N ALA A 519 5.06 -11.22 2.52
CA ALA A 519 5.22 -11.00 3.96
C ALA A 519 5.55 -12.28 4.77
N LEU A 520 5.59 -13.44 4.11
CA LEU A 520 5.88 -14.77 4.66
C LEU A 520 7.22 -15.34 4.14
N LEU A 521 7.92 -14.63 3.26
CA LEU A 521 9.20 -15.09 2.71
C LEU A 521 10.26 -15.19 3.83
N PRO A 522 11.06 -16.28 3.87
CA PRO A 522 12.08 -16.47 4.90
C PRO A 522 13.27 -15.52 4.77
N ASN A 523 13.43 -14.89 3.61
CA ASN A 523 14.37 -13.80 3.39
C ASN A 523 13.69 -12.68 2.59
N THR A 524 13.85 -11.45 3.05
CA THR A 524 13.26 -10.22 2.51
C THR A 524 14.30 -9.23 2.01
N GLN A 525 15.57 -9.64 1.94
CA GLN A 525 16.64 -8.91 1.25
C GLN A 525 16.56 -9.11 -0.26
N VAL A 526 16.88 -8.07 -1.01
CA VAL A 526 17.05 -8.12 -2.47
C VAL A 526 18.10 -9.15 -2.83
N ARG A 527 17.81 -9.96 -3.85
CA ARG A 527 18.73 -11.01 -4.31
C ARG A 527 20.11 -10.45 -4.66
N ARG A 528 21.15 -11.10 -4.13
CA ARG A 528 22.56 -10.72 -4.35
C ARG A 528 22.94 -10.72 -5.83
N GLU A 529 22.31 -11.56 -6.63
CA GLU A 529 22.50 -11.63 -8.08
C GLU A 529 21.92 -10.39 -8.79
N VAL A 530 20.81 -9.85 -8.31
CA VAL A 530 20.20 -8.61 -8.82
C VAL A 530 21.04 -7.40 -8.43
N LEU A 531 21.46 -7.32 -7.16
CA LEU A 531 22.35 -6.28 -6.65
C LEU A 531 23.71 -6.29 -7.37
N GLY A 532 24.29 -7.48 -7.56
CA GLY A 532 25.54 -7.67 -8.30
C GLY A 532 25.42 -7.26 -9.78
N ALA A 533 24.38 -7.70 -10.48
CA ALA A 533 24.14 -7.33 -11.87
C ALA A 533 23.93 -5.82 -12.06
N LEU A 534 23.24 -5.14 -11.13
CA LEU A 534 23.13 -3.69 -11.10
C LEU A 534 24.50 -3.04 -10.88
N ALA A 535 25.25 -3.50 -9.87
CA ALA A 535 26.52 -2.90 -9.49
C ALA A 535 27.61 -3.07 -10.53
N ASP A 536 27.77 -4.26 -11.12
CA ASP A 536 28.78 -4.50 -12.16
C ASP A 536 28.48 -3.70 -13.42
N TRP A 537 27.20 -3.58 -13.82
CA TRP A 537 26.81 -2.75 -14.95
C TRP A 537 26.99 -1.26 -14.68
N MET A 538 26.64 -0.78 -13.48
CA MET A 538 26.89 0.62 -13.08
C MET A 538 28.39 0.92 -13.01
N VAL A 539 29.22 0.01 -12.50
CA VAL A 539 30.69 0.17 -12.49
C VAL A 539 31.27 0.20 -13.91
N GLN A 540 30.72 -0.54 -14.86
CA GLN A 540 31.12 -0.47 -16.27
C GLN A 540 30.60 0.81 -16.96
N THR A 541 29.40 1.27 -16.59
CA THR A 541 28.70 2.37 -17.27
C THR A 541 28.94 3.75 -16.65
N LEU A 542 29.48 3.84 -15.44
CA LEU A 542 29.82 5.09 -14.73
C LEU A 542 31.34 5.26 -14.49
N ARG A 543 32.15 4.48 -15.20
CA ARG A 543 33.53 4.87 -15.52
C ARG A 543 33.51 6.00 -16.54
#